data_AF-A0A9E2B2J1-F1
#
_entry.id   AF-A0A9E2B2J1-F1
#
_cell.length_a   1.000
_cell.length_b   1.000
_cell.length_c   1.000
_cell.angle_alpha   90.00
_cell.angle_beta   90.00
_cell.angle_gamma   90.00
#
_symmetry.space_group_name_H-M   'P 1'
#
loop_
_entity.id
_entity.type
_entity.pdbx_description
1 polymer ?
#
loop_
_entity_poly.entity_id
_entity_poly.type
_entity_poly.pdbx_seq_one_letter_code
_entity_poly.pdbx_strand_id
1 'polypeptide(L)'
;MKILVVISRLIVGILFVISGLIKLNDPLGFSYKLQEYFGTDVLNLPFLEPYALGISVVVVVLEVVLGVFLLIGYKPKFTVWSLLAMIIFFTFLTFYSAYFDKVKDCGCFGDALKLTPWESFTKDVILLIFILILYLGIKHIKPVFGKLALTSVALLSFILSLWFGYHVLMHLPTVDFRAYKIGANIQEGMAMPEDAAKPIIEYTWTFNVNGETKTYVTNGSYPSVDGTYVGVETKTLD
;
A
#
# COMPACT_ATOMS: atom_id res chain seq x y z
N MET A 1 7.48 24.78 20.06
CA MET A 1 7.37 23.33 20.41
C MET A 1 5.95 22.89 20.76
N LYS A 2 5.24 23.48 21.73
CA LYS A 2 3.88 23.00 22.11
C LYS A 2 2.87 22.96 20.96
N ILE A 3 2.75 24.04 20.18
CA ILE A 3 1.83 24.12 19.04
C ILE A 3 2.18 23.07 17.97
N LEU A 4 3.48 22.98 17.64
CA LEU A 4 4.00 22.01 16.68
C LEU A 4 3.69 20.56 17.08
N VAL A 5 3.81 20.22 18.38
CA VAL A 5 3.43 18.90 18.92
C VAL A 5 1.92 18.66 18.81
N VAL A 6 1.08 19.66 19.08
CA VAL A 6 -0.38 19.53 18.95
C VAL A 6 -0.79 19.32 17.49
N ILE A 7 -0.23 20.09 16.57
CA ILE A 7 -0.49 19.94 15.13
C ILE A 7 -0.03 18.56 14.65
N SER A 8 1.20 18.17 14.98
CA SER A 8 1.75 16.86 14.62
C SER A 8 0.90 15.72 15.18
N ARG A 9 0.40 15.86 16.41
CA ARG A 9 -0.46 14.88 17.09
C ARG A 9 -1.79 14.71 16.36
N LEU A 10 -2.42 15.81 15.95
CA LEU A 10 -3.68 15.76 15.21
C LEU A 10 -3.48 15.15 13.83
N ILE A 11 -2.47 15.60 13.08
CA ILE A 11 -2.16 15.10 11.74
C ILE A 11 -1.86 13.59 11.79
N VAL A 12 -0.89 13.17 12.59
CA VAL A 12 -0.48 11.76 12.69
C VAL A 12 -1.63 10.91 13.24
N GLY A 13 -2.31 11.38 14.30
CA GLY A 13 -3.40 10.63 14.91
C GLY A 13 -4.58 10.41 13.96
N ILE A 14 -5.01 11.45 13.25
CA ILE A 14 -6.10 11.35 12.27
C ILE A 14 -5.68 10.45 11.10
N LEU A 15 -4.48 10.64 10.55
CA LEU A 15 -4.00 9.84 9.42
C LEU A 15 -3.89 8.36 9.77
N PHE A 16 -3.37 8.00 10.94
CA PHE A 16 -3.29 6.60 11.39
C PHE A 16 -4.67 5.98 11.61
N VAL A 17 -5.63 6.73 12.19
CA VAL A 17 -7.00 6.23 12.36
C VAL A 17 -7.66 6.00 10.99
N ILE A 18 -7.56 6.96 10.07
CA ILE A 18 -8.16 6.83 8.73
C ILE A 18 -7.50 5.69 7.95
N SER A 19 -6.17 5.67 7.87
CA SER A 19 -5.39 4.62 7.21
C SER A 19 -5.70 3.24 7.78
N GLY A 20 -5.69 3.11 9.12
CA GLY A 20 -6.04 1.87 9.80
C GLY A 20 -7.48 1.42 9.54
N LEU A 21 -8.47 2.32 9.57
CA LEU A 21 -9.86 1.96 9.29
C LEU A 21 -10.07 1.50 7.85
N ILE A 22 -9.38 2.13 6.88
CA ILE A 22 -9.44 1.72 5.48
C ILE A 22 -8.82 0.32 5.30
N LYS A 23 -7.66 0.07 5.90
CA LYS A 23 -7.06 -1.28 5.90
C LYS A 23 -7.93 -2.30 6.64
N LEU A 24 -8.63 -1.89 7.69
CA LEU A 24 -9.49 -2.79 8.47
C LEU A 24 -10.79 -3.12 7.75
N ASN A 25 -11.20 -2.26 6.81
CA ASN A 25 -12.30 -2.53 5.90
C ASN A 25 -11.93 -3.56 4.82
N ASP A 26 -10.64 -3.79 4.55
CA ASP A 26 -10.15 -4.90 3.72
C ASP A 26 -8.82 -5.50 4.23
N PRO A 27 -8.86 -6.27 5.34
CA PRO A 27 -7.67 -6.86 5.93
C PRO A 27 -7.12 -8.02 5.09
N LEU A 28 -7.95 -8.60 4.20
CA LEU A 28 -7.56 -9.64 3.25
C LEU A 28 -6.68 -9.06 2.16
N GLY A 29 -7.08 -7.94 1.54
CA GLY A 29 -6.25 -7.23 0.55
C GLY A 29 -4.87 -6.86 1.11
N PHE A 30 -4.84 -6.33 2.35
CA PHE A 30 -3.58 -6.03 3.03
C PHE A 30 -2.75 -7.30 3.35
N SER A 31 -3.40 -8.44 3.62
CA SER A 31 -2.69 -9.70 3.87
C SER A 31 -1.93 -10.22 2.65
N TYR A 32 -2.49 -10.06 1.44
CA TYR A 32 -1.79 -10.45 0.21
C TYR A 32 -0.52 -9.62 0.00
N LYS A 33 -0.54 -8.33 0.35
CA LYS A 33 0.66 -7.49 0.33
C LYS A 33 1.70 -7.95 1.34
N LEU A 34 1.29 -8.34 2.54
CA LEU A 34 2.21 -8.94 3.50
C LEU A 34 2.79 -10.27 3.02
N GLN A 35 2.02 -11.10 2.31
CA GLN A 35 2.55 -12.33 1.70
C GLN A 35 3.60 -12.02 0.63
N GLU A 36 3.36 -11.03 -0.25
CA GLU A 36 4.36 -10.56 -1.22
C GLU A 36 5.65 -10.10 -0.51
N TYR A 37 5.55 -9.40 0.63
CA TYR A 37 6.70 -9.01 1.45
C TYR A 37 7.43 -10.18 2.12
N PHE A 38 6.71 -11.23 2.53
CA PHE A 38 7.32 -12.42 3.15
C PHE A 38 7.95 -13.37 2.14
N GLY A 39 7.61 -13.23 0.86
CA GLY A 39 8.17 -14.03 -0.22
C GLY A 39 9.70 -13.94 -0.34
N THR A 40 10.26 -14.87 -1.11
CA THR A 40 11.71 -15.04 -1.32
C THR A 40 12.39 -13.82 -1.91
N ASP A 41 11.63 -13.00 -2.62
CA ASP A 41 12.11 -11.82 -3.36
C ASP A 41 12.30 -10.59 -2.48
N VAL A 42 11.80 -10.58 -1.23
CA VAL A 42 11.84 -9.40 -0.36
C VAL A 42 12.47 -9.71 1.00
N LEU A 43 11.73 -10.35 1.92
CA LEU A 43 12.23 -10.72 3.25
C LEU A 43 12.73 -12.17 3.33
N ASN A 44 12.34 -13.03 2.39
CA ASN A 44 12.67 -14.46 2.39
C ASN A 44 12.27 -15.17 3.70
N LEU A 45 11.03 -14.94 4.15
CA LEU A 45 10.43 -15.50 5.36
C LEU A 45 9.14 -16.28 5.03
N PRO A 46 9.20 -17.33 4.18
CA PRO A 46 8.00 -18.03 3.70
C PRO A 46 7.18 -18.69 4.81
N PHE A 47 7.80 -18.98 5.96
CA PHE A 47 7.08 -19.52 7.12
C PHE A 47 6.04 -18.55 7.71
N LEU A 48 6.12 -17.25 7.40
CA LEU A 48 5.14 -16.23 7.84
C LEU A 48 3.96 -16.07 6.88
N GLU A 49 4.05 -16.56 5.65
CA GLU A 49 2.98 -16.43 4.64
C GLU A 49 1.63 -17.01 5.10
N PRO A 50 1.55 -18.18 5.77
CA PRO A 50 0.28 -18.71 6.29
C PRO A 50 -0.32 -17.84 7.40
N TYR A 51 0.54 -17.09 8.12
CA TYR A 51 0.14 -16.22 9.22
C TYR A 51 -0.13 -14.78 8.77
N ALA A 52 0.06 -14.46 7.50
CA ALA A 52 -0.03 -13.09 6.97
C ALA A 52 -1.40 -12.45 7.24
N LEU A 53 -2.50 -13.20 7.16
CA LEU A 53 -3.84 -12.69 7.51
C LEU A 53 -3.96 -12.35 9.00
N GLY A 54 -3.42 -13.20 9.88
CA GLY A 54 -3.42 -12.90 11.32
C GLY A 54 -2.58 -11.66 11.64
N ILE A 55 -1.41 -11.56 11.02
CA ILE A 55 -0.51 -10.41 11.16
C ILE A 55 -1.17 -9.14 10.60
N SER A 56 -1.86 -9.22 9.45
CA SER A 56 -2.54 -8.08 8.83
C SER A 56 -3.58 -7.50 9.78
N VAL A 57 -4.46 -8.34 10.34
CA VAL A 57 -5.50 -7.91 11.28
C VAL A 57 -4.87 -7.29 12.54
N VAL A 58 -3.84 -7.92 13.12
CA VAL A 58 -3.18 -7.41 14.33
C VAL A 58 -2.54 -6.04 14.08
N VAL A 59 -1.77 -5.90 13.00
CA VAL A 59 -1.07 -4.66 12.67
C VAL A 59 -2.06 -3.52 12.40
N VAL A 60 -3.15 -3.81 11.68
CA VAL A 60 -4.16 -2.82 11.35
C VAL A 60 -4.98 -2.39 12.57
N VAL A 61 -5.37 -3.33 13.44
CA VAL A 61 -6.03 -3.01 14.72
C VAL A 61 -5.11 -2.16 15.59
N LEU A 62 -3.81 -2.50 15.67
CA LEU A 62 -2.82 -1.69 16.38
C LEU A 62 -2.71 -0.29 15.78
N GLU A 63 -2.75 -0.14 14.45
CA GLU A 63 -2.71 1.15 13.78
C GLU A 63 -3.88 2.07 14.19
N VAL A 64 -5.12 1.56 14.13
CA VAL A 64 -6.31 2.31 14.57
C VAL A 64 -6.21 2.67 16.05
N VAL A 65 -5.87 1.70 16.90
CA VAL A 65 -5.84 1.88 18.36
C VAL A 65 -4.75 2.87 18.78
N LEU A 66 -3.55 2.76 18.22
CA LEU A 66 -2.45 3.70 18.48
C LEU A 66 -2.77 5.11 17.95
N GLY A 67 -3.45 5.21 16.80
CA GLY A 67 -3.97 6.48 16.29
C GLY A 67 -4.93 7.15 17.28
N VAL A 68 -5.92 6.40 17.79
CA VAL A 68 -6.85 6.88 18.83
C VAL A 68 -6.09 7.24 20.11
N PHE A 69 -5.15 6.42 20.56
CA PHE A 69 -4.36 6.67 21.77
C PHE A 69 -3.57 7.97 21.67
N LEU A 70 -3.02 8.27 20.48
CA LEU A 70 -2.32 9.51 20.23
C LEU A 70 -3.28 10.71 20.29
N LEU A 71 -4.48 10.59 19.70
CA LEU A 71 -5.49 11.65 19.72
C LEU A 71 -6.02 11.95 21.12
N ILE A 72 -6.25 10.95 21.97
CA ILE A 72 -6.73 11.16 23.35
C ILE A 72 -5.60 11.42 24.36
N GLY A 73 -4.35 11.11 23.99
CA GLY A 73 -3.17 11.30 24.83
C GLY A 73 -3.01 10.19 25.87
N TYR A 74 -3.45 8.98 25.55
CA TYR A 74 -3.32 7.81 26.42
C TYR A 74 -1.89 7.27 26.37
N LYS A 75 -1.26 7.14 27.54
CA LYS A 75 0.12 6.63 27.74
C LYS A 75 1.09 7.09 26.62
N PRO A 76 1.36 8.41 26.49
CA PRO A 76 2.02 8.98 25.31
C PRO A 76 3.42 8.42 25.03
N LYS A 77 4.16 8.00 26.07
CA LYS A 77 5.47 7.33 25.89
C LYS A 77 5.35 6.01 25.12
N PHE A 78 4.38 5.17 25.50
CA PHE A 78 4.14 3.87 24.86
C PHE A 78 3.66 4.10 23.43
N THR A 79 2.64 4.96 23.26
CA THR A 79 2.03 5.23 21.96
C THR A 79 3.03 5.76 20.94
N VAL A 80 3.85 6.76 21.32
CA VAL A 80 4.84 7.32 20.39
C VAL A 80 5.96 6.32 20.07
N TRP A 81 6.41 5.51 21.03
CA TRP A 81 7.41 4.46 20.76
C TRP A 81 6.88 3.38 19.81
N SER A 82 5.65 2.91 20.03
CA SER A 82 5.02 1.92 19.16
C SER A 82 4.76 2.47 17.76
N LEU A 83 4.28 3.72 17.64
CA LEU A 83 4.11 4.39 16.35
C LEU A 83 5.43 4.56 15.61
N LEU A 84 6.50 4.94 16.31
CA LEU A 84 7.83 5.10 15.74
C LEU A 84 8.39 3.76 15.24
N ALA A 85 8.25 2.68 16.01
CA ALA A 85 8.67 1.35 15.56
C ALA A 85 7.89 0.90 14.31
N MET A 86 6.58 1.11 14.31
CA MET A 86 5.71 0.69 13.20
C MET A 86 5.98 1.50 11.92
N ILE A 87 6.14 2.83 12.02
CA ILE A 87 6.42 3.65 10.83
C ILE A 87 7.80 3.38 10.26
N ILE A 88 8.82 3.10 11.09
CA ILE A 88 10.16 2.73 10.62
C ILE A 88 10.09 1.40 9.85
N PHE A 89 9.37 0.42 10.40
CA PHE A 89 9.16 -0.87 9.73
C PHE A 89 8.45 -0.69 8.38
N PHE A 90 7.35 0.06 8.33
CA PHE A 90 6.65 0.33 7.07
C PHE A 90 7.49 1.14 6.08
N THR A 91 8.21 2.16 6.54
CA THR A 91 9.11 2.96 5.69
C THR A 91 10.17 2.08 5.04
N PHE A 92 10.69 1.08 5.76
CA PHE A 92 11.62 0.10 5.19
C PHE A 92 10.96 -0.77 4.10
N LEU A 93 9.76 -1.30 4.34
CA LEU A 93 9.03 -2.10 3.35
C LEU A 93 8.63 -1.28 2.11
N THR A 94 8.16 -0.04 2.30
CA THR A 94 7.76 0.83 1.20
C THR A 94 8.97 1.31 0.40
N PHE A 95 10.11 1.58 1.05
CA PHE A 95 11.38 1.85 0.36
C PHE A 95 11.83 0.66 -0.49
N TYR A 96 11.81 -0.55 0.07
CA TYR A 96 12.18 -1.75 -0.67
C TYR A 96 11.31 -1.93 -1.91
N SER A 97 9.99 -1.73 -1.76
CA SER A 97 9.04 -1.79 -2.87
C SER A 97 9.35 -0.77 -3.96
N ALA A 98 9.65 0.48 -3.56
CA ALA A 98 9.91 1.57 -4.49
C ALA A 98 11.24 1.44 -5.22
N TYR A 99 12.26 0.85 -4.60
CA TYR A 99 13.58 0.69 -5.21
C TYR A 99 13.67 -0.53 -6.13
N PHE A 100 13.05 -1.65 -5.76
CA PHE A 100 13.15 -2.92 -6.50
C PHE A 100 11.95 -3.22 -7.41
N ASP A 101 10.95 -2.34 -7.43
CA ASP A 101 9.68 -2.46 -8.18
C ASP A 101 8.98 -3.83 -8.01
N LYS A 102 9.12 -4.40 -6.81
CA LYS A 102 8.61 -5.75 -6.50
C LYS A 102 7.12 -5.78 -6.14
N VAL A 103 6.58 -4.67 -5.61
CA VAL A 103 5.20 -4.57 -5.15
C VAL A 103 4.58 -3.28 -5.71
N LYS A 104 3.67 -3.42 -6.67
CA LYS A 104 3.09 -2.29 -7.44
C LYS A 104 2.20 -1.36 -6.61
N ASP A 105 1.66 -1.83 -5.49
CA ASP A 105 0.78 -1.06 -4.59
C ASP A 105 1.14 -1.34 -3.12
N CYS A 106 1.52 -0.32 -2.36
CA CYS A 106 1.93 -0.46 -0.95
C CYS A 106 0.81 -0.89 0.03
N GLY A 107 -0.42 -1.09 -0.45
CA GLY A 107 -1.57 -1.56 0.35
C GLY A 107 -1.97 -0.65 1.51
N CYS A 108 -1.35 0.54 1.60
CA CYS A 108 -1.39 1.36 2.81
C CYS A 108 -2.78 2.01 3.04
N PHE A 109 -3.58 2.14 1.97
CA PHE A 109 -4.97 2.58 1.97
C PHE A 109 -5.90 1.56 1.32
N GLY A 110 -5.50 0.27 1.29
CA GLY A 110 -6.22 -0.76 0.53
C GLY A 110 -6.47 -0.34 -0.93
N ASP A 111 -7.59 -0.78 -1.49
CA ASP A 111 -8.04 -0.39 -2.85
C ASP A 111 -8.61 1.04 -2.93
N ALA A 112 -8.75 1.75 -1.80
CA ALA A 112 -9.40 3.07 -1.78
C ALA A 112 -8.53 4.17 -2.39
N LEU A 113 -7.20 4.08 -2.25
CA LEU A 113 -6.23 4.99 -2.86
C LEU A 113 -5.00 4.19 -3.31
N LYS A 114 -4.91 3.91 -4.62
CA LYS A 114 -3.72 3.33 -5.24
C LYS A 114 -2.64 4.40 -5.31
N LEU A 115 -1.75 4.37 -4.33
CA LEU A 115 -0.55 5.22 -4.29
C LEU A 115 0.61 4.44 -4.88
N THR A 116 1.37 5.09 -5.75
CA THR A 116 2.61 4.53 -6.27
C THR A 116 3.59 4.23 -5.12
N PRO A 117 4.54 3.30 -5.30
CA PRO A 117 5.52 2.98 -4.27
C PRO A 117 6.29 4.21 -3.76
N TRP A 118 6.68 5.12 -4.66
CA TRP A 118 7.39 6.36 -4.32
C TRP A 118 6.54 7.37 -3.54
N GLU A 119 5.25 7.49 -3.87
CA GLU A 119 4.31 8.32 -3.10
C GLU A 119 4.08 7.77 -1.70
N SER A 120 3.93 6.44 -1.58
CA SER A 120 3.77 5.79 -0.28
C SER A 120 5.01 5.93 0.60
N PHE A 121 6.21 5.75 0.03
CA PHE A 121 7.47 5.97 0.75
C PHE A 121 7.60 7.41 1.24
N THR A 122 7.30 8.39 0.37
CA THR A 122 7.39 9.82 0.72
C THR A 122 6.40 10.18 1.85
N LYS A 123 5.17 9.66 1.78
CA LYS A 123 4.18 9.81 2.85
C LYS A 123 4.70 9.26 4.18
N ASP A 124 5.29 8.07 4.18
CA ASP A 124 5.81 7.44 5.39
C ASP A 124 7.01 8.22 5.97
N VAL A 125 7.89 8.77 5.12
CA VAL A 125 8.99 9.66 5.56
C VAL A 125 8.46 10.95 6.17
N ILE A 126 7.44 11.57 5.58
CA ILE A 126 6.80 12.77 6.15
C ILE A 126 6.18 12.45 7.52
N LEU A 127 5.47 11.32 7.63
CA LEU A 127 4.90 10.85 8.90
C LEU A 127 5.99 10.56 9.93
N LEU A 128 7.11 9.98 9.53
CA LEU A 128 8.27 9.74 10.38
C LEU A 128 8.81 11.05 10.98
N ILE A 129 8.94 12.11 10.18
CA ILE A 129 9.37 13.44 10.67
C ILE A 129 8.40 13.98 11.73
N PHE A 130 7.09 13.90 11.48
CA PHE A 130 6.08 14.32 12.48
C PHE A 130 6.13 13.46 13.75
N ILE A 131 6.38 12.16 13.64
CA ILE A 131 6.53 11.26 14.80
C ILE A 131 7.81 11.57 15.58
N LEU A 132 8.92 11.93 14.92
CA LEU A 132 10.14 12.39 15.59
C LEU A 132 9.92 13.68 16.38
N ILE A 133 9.15 14.61 15.82
CA ILE A 133 8.71 15.82 16.53
C ILE A 133 7.91 15.45 17.80
N LEU A 134 6.98 14.49 17.68
CA LEU A 134 6.20 13.99 18.81
C LEU A 134 7.09 13.30 19.85
N TYR A 135 8.11 12.56 19.42
CA TYR A 135 9.08 11.88 20.27
C TYR A 135 9.90 12.86 21.12
N LEU A 136 10.43 13.93 20.52
CA LEU A 136 11.11 14.99 21.25
C LEU A 136 10.14 15.78 22.14
N GLY A 137 8.88 15.86 21.73
CA GLY A 137 7.81 16.60 22.37
C GLY A 137 6.90 15.83 23.33
N ILE A 138 7.23 14.57 23.71
CA ILE A 138 6.33 13.69 24.48
C ILE A 138 5.79 14.37 25.75
N LYS A 139 6.62 15.19 26.41
CA LYS A 139 6.25 15.92 27.65
C LYS A 139 5.07 16.89 27.46
N HIS A 140 4.76 17.29 26.23
CA HIS A 140 3.68 18.21 25.90
C HIS A 140 2.37 17.51 25.52
N ILE A 141 2.38 16.17 25.40
CA ILE A 141 1.17 15.39 25.12
C ILE A 141 0.42 15.16 26.42
N LYS A 142 -0.60 16.00 26.67
CA LYS A 142 -1.48 15.86 27.83
C LYS A 142 -2.75 15.06 27.48
N PRO A 143 -3.25 14.26 28.42
CA PRO A 143 -4.54 13.60 28.27
C PRO A 143 -5.66 14.63 28.12
N VAL A 144 -6.60 14.35 27.21
CA VAL A 144 -7.74 15.24 26.93
C VAL A 144 -8.87 15.04 27.95
N PHE A 145 -9.03 13.81 28.46
CA PHE A 145 -10.09 13.43 29.38
C PHE A 145 -9.55 12.93 30.73
N GLY A 146 -10.47 12.70 31.69
CA GLY A 146 -10.15 12.01 32.94
C GLY A 146 -9.74 10.54 32.73
N LYS A 147 -9.05 9.94 33.71
CA LYS A 147 -8.47 8.59 33.62
C LYS A 147 -9.47 7.48 33.23
N LEU A 148 -10.70 7.55 33.77
CA LEU A 148 -11.75 6.59 33.46
C LEU A 148 -12.19 6.70 32.00
N ALA A 149 -12.57 7.91 31.56
CA ALA A 149 -12.99 8.17 30.19
C ALA A 149 -11.91 7.78 29.17
N LEU A 150 -10.64 8.08 29.43
CA LEU A 150 -9.53 7.66 28.55
C LEU A 150 -9.44 6.14 28.40
N THR A 151 -9.51 5.41 29.52
CA THR A 151 -9.41 3.96 29.51
C THR A 151 -10.63 3.34 28.84
N SER A 152 -11.82 3.90 29.07
CA SER A 152 -13.04 3.48 28.40
C SER A 152 -12.96 3.68 26.89
N VAL A 153 -12.54 4.87 26.41
CA VAL A 153 -12.39 5.15 24.97
C VAL A 153 -11.34 4.24 24.34
N ALA A 154 -10.21 4.02 25.01
CA ALA A 154 -9.15 3.13 24.56
C ALA A 154 -9.59 1.67 24.42
N LEU A 155 -10.35 1.18 25.41
CA LEU A 155 -10.87 -0.19 25.40
C LEU A 155 -11.97 -0.35 24.34
N LEU A 156 -12.82 0.67 24.21
CA LEU A 156 -13.91 0.68 23.24
C LEU A 156 -13.37 0.75 21.80
N SER A 157 -12.31 1.54 21.53
CA SER A 157 -11.68 1.54 20.21
C SER A 157 -11.06 0.20 19.85
N PHE A 158 -10.45 -0.50 20.81
CA PHE A 158 -9.92 -1.84 20.60
C PHE A 158 -11.02 -2.87 20.31
N ILE A 159 -12.08 -2.91 21.13
CA ILE A 159 -13.22 -3.83 20.93
C ILE A 159 -13.93 -3.56 19.60
N LEU A 160 -14.20 -2.29 19.28
CA LEU A 160 -14.83 -1.93 18.01
C LEU A 160 -13.96 -2.31 16.80
N SER A 161 -12.64 -2.13 16.89
CA SER A 161 -11.74 -2.52 15.79
C SER A 161 -11.73 -4.04 15.58
N LEU A 162 -11.71 -4.83 16.66
CA LEU A 162 -11.81 -6.30 16.54
C LEU A 162 -13.17 -6.74 16.00
N TRP A 163 -14.26 -6.15 16.51
CA TRP A 163 -15.60 -6.45 16.03
C TRP A 163 -15.77 -6.10 14.55
N PHE A 164 -15.28 -4.93 14.13
CA PHE A 164 -15.36 -4.49 12.73
C PHE A 164 -14.51 -5.38 11.82
N GLY A 165 -13.29 -5.73 12.23
CA GLY A 165 -12.45 -6.68 11.50
C GLY A 165 -13.11 -8.06 11.34
N TYR A 166 -13.74 -8.57 12.41
CA TYR A 166 -14.50 -9.82 12.35
C TYR A 166 -15.72 -9.71 11.42
N HIS A 167 -16.45 -8.59 11.49
CA HIS A 167 -17.61 -8.34 10.63
C HIS A 167 -17.23 -8.35 9.15
N VAL A 168 -16.19 -7.61 8.77
CA VAL A 168 -15.69 -7.51 7.38
C VAL A 168 -15.25 -8.88 6.84
N LEU A 169 -14.58 -9.69 7.66
CA LEU A 169 -14.16 -11.04 7.27
C LEU A 169 -15.35 -11.98 7.01
N MET A 170 -16.50 -11.74 7.64
CA MET A 170 -17.70 -12.58 7.50
C MET A 170 -18.75 -12.03 6.51
N HIS A 171 -18.77 -10.70 6.28
CA HIS A 171 -19.83 -10.02 5.51
C HIS A 171 -19.33 -9.16 4.35
N LEU A 172 -18.07 -9.38 3.90
CA LEU A 172 -17.35 -8.57 2.91
C LEU A 172 -17.03 -7.14 3.41
N PRO A 173 -16.12 -6.41 2.72
CA PRO A 173 -15.86 -5.00 3.00
C PRO A 173 -17.15 -4.18 3.05
N THR A 174 -17.30 -3.34 4.07
CA THR A 174 -18.50 -2.48 4.22
C THR A 174 -18.56 -1.44 3.11
N VAL A 175 -17.40 -0.95 2.69
CA VAL A 175 -17.25 -0.16 1.47
C VAL A 175 -16.38 -0.94 0.50
N ASP A 176 -16.95 -1.32 -0.64
CA ASP A 176 -16.24 -2.07 -1.67
C ASP A 176 -15.55 -1.11 -2.66
N PHE A 177 -14.23 -1.04 -2.58
CA PHE A 177 -13.37 -0.22 -3.45
C PHE A 177 -12.81 -1.01 -4.64
N ARG A 178 -13.15 -2.29 -4.79
CA ARG A 178 -12.64 -3.14 -5.87
C ARG A 178 -13.18 -2.68 -7.22
N ALA A 179 -12.39 -2.86 -8.27
CA ALA A 179 -12.77 -2.52 -9.65
C ALA A 179 -14.04 -3.26 -10.10
N TYR A 180 -14.22 -4.52 -9.66
CA TYR A 180 -15.38 -5.36 -9.96
C TYR A 180 -16.27 -5.58 -8.74
N LYS A 181 -16.65 -4.48 -8.07
CA LYS A 181 -17.61 -4.52 -6.96
C LYS A 181 -18.99 -5.01 -7.39
N ILE A 182 -19.78 -5.47 -6.43
CA ILE A 182 -21.16 -5.92 -6.67
C ILE A 182 -21.97 -4.78 -7.30
N GLY A 183 -22.54 -5.05 -8.48
CA GLY A 183 -23.28 -4.06 -9.27
C GLY A 183 -22.47 -3.35 -10.37
N ALA A 184 -21.16 -3.57 -10.47
CA ALA A 184 -20.35 -3.08 -11.59
C ALA A 184 -20.50 -3.98 -12.83
N ASN A 185 -20.56 -3.39 -14.02
CA ASN A 185 -20.53 -4.13 -15.28
C ASN A 185 -19.08 -4.48 -15.64
N ILE A 186 -18.78 -5.78 -15.71
CA ILE A 186 -17.42 -6.28 -16.01
C ILE A 186 -16.97 -5.87 -17.42
N GLN A 187 -17.87 -5.87 -18.40
CA GLN A 187 -17.53 -5.52 -19.79
C GLN A 187 -17.15 -4.04 -19.91
N GLU A 188 -17.87 -3.16 -19.22
CA GLU A 188 -17.52 -1.74 -19.15
C GLU A 188 -16.23 -1.51 -18.35
N GLY A 189 -16.02 -2.25 -17.26
CA GLY A 189 -14.79 -2.17 -16.45
C GLY A 189 -13.53 -2.69 -17.14
N MET A 190 -13.67 -3.52 -18.17
CA MET A 190 -12.56 -3.98 -19.03
C MET A 190 -12.34 -3.10 -20.26
N ALA A 191 -13.18 -2.08 -20.49
CA ALA A 191 -12.98 -1.16 -21.60
C ALA A 191 -11.71 -0.34 -21.36
N MET A 192 -10.75 -0.42 -22.28
CA MET A 192 -9.53 0.37 -22.21
C MET A 192 -9.89 1.85 -22.38
N PRO A 193 -9.53 2.72 -21.41
CA PRO A 193 -9.75 4.15 -21.57
C PRO A 193 -8.95 4.67 -22.78
N GLU A 194 -9.48 5.67 -23.49
CA GLU A 194 -8.87 6.18 -24.73
C GLU A 194 -7.45 6.73 -24.52
N ASP A 195 -7.13 7.11 -23.29
CA ASP A 195 -5.83 7.68 -22.86
C ASP A 195 -4.86 6.62 -22.30
N ALA A 196 -5.19 5.33 -22.40
CA ALA A 196 -4.30 4.27 -21.93
C ALA A 196 -3.04 4.18 -22.82
N ALA A 197 -1.87 4.20 -22.18
CA ALA A 197 -0.59 4.00 -22.86
C ALA A 197 -0.62 2.67 -23.62
N LYS A 198 -0.59 2.74 -24.95
CA LYS A 198 -0.52 1.55 -25.79
C LYS A 198 0.89 0.95 -25.64
N PRO A 199 1.02 -0.37 -25.43
CA PRO A 199 2.34 -0.99 -25.42
C PRO A 199 3.02 -0.71 -26.77
N ILE A 200 4.24 -0.15 -26.73
CA ILE A 200 5.05 0.02 -27.92
C ILE A 200 5.69 -1.33 -28.20
N ILE A 201 5.08 -2.07 -29.11
CA ILE A 201 5.55 -3.40 -29.51
C ILE A 201 6.55 -3.21 -30.66
N GLU A 202 7.79 -3.57 -30.42
CA GLU A 202 8.85 -3.58 -31.42
C GLU A 202 8.90 -4.96 -32.10
N TYR A 203 8.80 -4.97 -33.43
CA TYR A 203 8.90 -6.15 -34.28
C TYR A 203 10.21 -6.10 -35.06
N THR A 204 11.11 -7.04 -34.78
CA THR A 204 12.34 -7.24 -35.54
C THR A 204 12.13 -8.35 -36.56
N TRP A 205 12.00 -7.96 -37.83
CA TRP A 205 11.80 -8.87 -38.94
C TRP A 205 13.14 -9.27 -39.56
N THR A 206 13.31 -10.54 -39.86
CA THR A 206 14.50 -11.06 -40.54
C THR A 206 14.13 -11.51 -41.95
N PHE A 207 14.80 -10.95 -42.95
CA PHE A 207 14.63 -11.28 -44.37
C PHE A 207 15.93 -11.76 -44.99
N ASN A 208 15.84 -12.70 -45.92
CA ASN A 208 16.92 -13.07 -46.80
C ASN A 208 16.76 -12.33 -48.14
N VAL A 209 17.62 -11.35 -48.38
CA VAL A 209 17.62 -10.55 -49.61
C VAL A 209 18.92 -10.87 -50.36
N ASN A 210 18.81 -11.51 -51.53
CA ASN A 210 19.95 -11.88 -52.39
C ASN A 210 21.04 -12.73 -51.71
N GLY A 211 20.68 -13.60 -50.75
CA GLY A 211 21.61 -14.48 -50.05
C GLY A 211 22.21 -13.89 -48.77
N GLU A 212 21.91 -12.64 -48.44
CA GLU A 212 22.31 -11.99 -47.18
C GLU A 212 21.11 -11.81 -46.24
N THR A 213 21.29 -12.21 -44.98
CA THR A 213 20.29 -12.03 -43.92
C THR A 213 20.31 -10.58 -43.42
N LYS A 214 19.18 -9.87 -43.53
CA LYS A 214 19.00 -8.49 -43.07
C LYS A 214 17.85 -8.40 -42.08
N THR A 215 18.06 -7.63 -41.01
CA THR A 215 17.05 -7.38 -39.97
C THR A 215 16.45 -5.98 -40.11
N TYR A 216 15.14 -5.87 -39.88
CA TYR A 216 14.35 -4.64 -39.98
C TYR A 216 13.48 -4.47 -38.75
N VAL A 217 13.61 -3.35 -38.05
CA VAL A 217 12.85 -3.06 -36.82
C VAL A 217 11.67 -2.15 -37.15
N THR A 218 10.47 -2.51 -36.70
CA THR A 218 9.22 -1.75 -36.96
C THR A 218 8.33 -1.74 -35.73
N ASN A 219 7.48 -0.72 -35.59
CA ASN A 219 6.54 -0.60 -34.47
C ASN A 219 5.11 -1.05 -34.86
N GLY A 220 5.01 -2.18 -35.59
CA GLY A 220 3.73 -2.82 -35.95
C GLY A 220 3.37 -2.82 -37.44
N SER A 221 4.11 -2.11 -38.29
CA SER A 221 3.95 -2.19 -39.75
C SER A 221 4.84 -3.27 -40.35
N TYR A 222 4.31 -4.04 -41.31
CA TYR A 222 5.13 -5.00 -42.06
C TYR A 222 6.12 -4.24 -42.97
N PRO A 223 7.43 -4.57 -42.96
CA PRO A 223 8.41 -3.86 -43.78
C PRO A 223 8.28 -4.26 -45.26
N SER A 224 8.26 -3.25 -46.14
CA SER A 224 8.22 -3.46 -47.59
C SER A 224 9.62 -3.81 -48.11
N VAL A 225 9.96 -5.10 -48.12
CA VAL A 225 11.27 -5.60 -48.58
C VAL A 225 11.09 -6.73 -49.60
N ASP A 226 11.77 -6.64 -50.74
CA ASP A 226 11.79 -7.67 -51.79
C ASP A 226 12.76 -8.81 -51.42
N GLY A 227 12.38 -9.64 -50.45
CA GLY A 227 13.16 -10.80 -49.99
C GLY A 227 12.31 -11.90 -49.35
N THR A 228 12.91 -13.07 -49.13
CA THR A 228 12.22 -14.20 -48.50
C THR A 228 12.19 -14.01 -46.99
N TYR A 229 10.98 -14.02 -46.41
CA TYR A 229 10.77 -13.92 -44.96
C TYR A 229 11.40 -15.13 -44.22
N VAL A 230 12.18 -14.85 -43.17
CA VAL A 230 12.86 -15.88 -42.35
C VAL A 230 12.21 -15.99 -40.97
N GLY A 231 11.85 -14.87 -40.34
CA GLY A 231 11.25 -14.87 -39.00
C GLY A 231 10.98 -13.48 -38.44
N VAL A 232 10.20 -13.41 -37.37
CA VAL A 232 9.91 -12.18 -36.62
C VAL A 232 10.15 -12.42 -35.13
N GLU A 233 10.91 -11.52 -34.50
CA GLU A 233 11.04 -11.46 -33.05
C GLU A 233 10.26 -10.25 -32.55
N THR A 234 9.43 -10.47 -31.53
CA THR A 234 8.61 -9.41 -30.92
C THR A 234 9.16 -9.09 -29.55
N LYS A 235 9.43 -7.81 -29.30
CA LYS A 235 9.85 -7.31 -28.00
C LYS A 235 8.89 -6.20 -27.57
N THR A 236 8.27 -6.38 -26.41
CA THR A 236 7.53 -5.30 -25.76
C THR A 236 8.56 -4.36 -25.13
N LEU A 237 8.53 -3.08 -25.50
CA LEU A 237 9.32 -2.06 -24.83
C LEU A 237 8.50 -1.58 -23.61
N ASP A 238 9.05 -1.81 -22.41
CA ASP A 238 8.50 -1.32 -21.14
C ASP A 238 8.71 0.20 -20.98
#